data_AF-A0A9D1EUE5-F1
#
_entry.id   AF-A0A9D1EUE5-F1
#
_cell.length_a   1.000
_cell.length_b   1.000
_cell.length_c   1.000
_cell.angle_alpha   90.00
_cell.angle_beta   90.00
_cell.angle_gamma   90.00
#
_symmetry.space_group_name_H-M   'P 1'
#
loop_
_entity.id
_entity.type
_entity.pdbx_description
1 polymer ?
#
loop_
_entity_poly.entity_id
_entity_poly.type
_entity_poly.pdbx_seq_one_letter_code
_entity_poly.pdbx_strand_id
1 'polypeptide(L)'
;MNNLSLLQQIRGSMKNPEPLSEENFCKVAEPGLTFAEAQKACAAAGVDIGKIIVDLQRTICNIYYADYESGVYFVVELTSKLLPDGGPVFKAYTMAQKRARYLKERDWSNYYLIAVPAPLQIWDFQKRYREIEPERVFEIWSGIYKKIDYANGQWNPEVLEYVFSQAPEVKGLPVNENGKVTVYRGNGTLSVPPEEAFSWSTNRINALWFANHSGTGQAVYEGEVAPEKVVAYFEGFQNENEILVRPRTVENIRALDLIPVSQKEMVRMLMPTLPELIRYGRYASELGYPSESVFEFHGKKHILRVLLLGLIYFYNGEPALNLLDKKILIYFALLHDLGRTNDEKDDAHGAKSVRRIIKEHIDIPELQIGRRGREVAQFIIRYHSLPDEAGYQAIRKNSRISREEAEHLKLLYEICKDIDGLDRVRFNGLDLEQLRTPYARRLALVAGALLQEEIEQVVESHERRTYEAPAAKELRKKRG
;
A
#
# COMPACT_ATOMS: atom_id res chain seq x y z
N MET A 1 17.03 3.11 9.24
CA MET A 1 16.77 3.61 7.87
C MET A 1 15.28 3.55 7.65
N ASN A 2 14.66 4.59 7.07
CA ASN A 2 13.24 4.52 6.72
C ASN A 2 13.06 3.42 5.66
N ASN A 3 12.26 2.38 5.93
CA ASN A 3 12.07 1.23 5.04
C ASN A 3 11.72 1.65 3.61
N LEU A 4 10.99 2.76 3.45
CA LEU A 4 10.61 3.34 2.18
C LEU A 4 11.81 3.83 1.34
N SER A 5 12.82 4.43 1.98
CA SER A 5 14.01 4.93 1.27
C SER A 5 14.85 3.78 0.70
N LEU A 6 14.97 2.67 1.44
CA LEU A 6 15.67 1.49 0.96
C LEU A 6 14.90 0.82 -0.19
N LEU A 7 13.57 0.68 -0.07
CA LEU A 7 12.73 0.12 -1.13
C LEU A 7 12.81 0.94 -2.43
N GLN A 8 12.82 2.27 -2.33
CA GLN A 8 13.03 3.15 -3.47
C GLN A 8 14.35 2.88 -4.18
N GLN A 9 15.41 2.56 -3.44
CA GLN A 9 16.71 2.22 -4.02
C GLN A 9 16.80 0.79 -4.54
N ILE A 10 16.01 -0.16 -4.04
CA ILE A 10 16.02 -1.54 -4.57
C ILE A 10 15.19 -1.62 -5.86
N ARG A 11 14.03 -0.97 -5.86
CA ARG A 11 13.02 -1.11 -6.91
C ARG A 11 12.98 0.05 -7.92
N GLY A 12 13.66 1.15 -7.62
CA GLY A 12 13.71 2.34 -8.46
C GLY A 12 14.97 2.51 -9.31
N SER A 13 14.90 3.49 -10.21
CA SER A 13 15.95 3.89 -11.15
C SER A 13 16.89 4.97 -10.59
N MET A 14 18.09 5.06 -11.18
CA MET A 14 19.03 6.15 -10.88
C MET A 14 18.45 7.45 -11.39
N LYS A 15 18.53 8.49 -10.56
CA LYS A 15 17.96 9.80 -10.87
C LYS A 15 19.01 10.75 -11.41
N ASN A 16 20.23 10.67 -10.88
CA ASN A 16 21.31 11.56 -11.26
C ASN A 16 22.64 10.79 -11.42
N PRO A 17 22.75 9.89 -12.42
CA PRO A 17 23.98 9.20 -12.69
C PRO A 17 25.04 10.17 -13.19
N GLU A 18 26.17 10.24 -12.50
CA GLU A 18 27.35 11.02 -12.86
C GLU A 18 28.57 10.11 -13.06
N PRO A 19 29.56 10.48 -13.88
CA PRO A 19 30.81 9.72 -14.00
C PRO A 19 31.54 9.61 -12.66
N LEU A 20 32.16 8.46 -12.41
CA LEU A 20 33.09 8.29 -11.31
C LEU A 20 34.32 9.18 -11.53
N SER A 21 34.68 9.96 -10.52
CA SER A 21 35.82 10.90 -10.52
C SER A 21 36.58 10.79 -9.22
N GLU A 22 37.79 11.34 -9.15
CA GLU A 22 38.55 11.41 -7.90
C GLU A 22 37.77 12.12 -6.78
N GLU A 23 36.95 13.12 -7.12
CA GLU A 23 36.18 13.91 -6.16
C GLU A 23 35.03 13.12 -5.50
N ASN A 24 34.37 12.24 -6.25
CA ASN A 24 33.26 11.45 -5.73
C ASN A 24 33.67 10.03 -5.28
N PHE A 25 34.85 9.55 -5.66
CA PHE A 25 35.34 8.21 -5.33
C PHE A 25 35.31 7.90 -3.84
N CYS A 26 35.85 8.79 -3.00
CA CYS A 26 35.91 8.58 -1.54
C CYS A 26 34.53 8.50 -0.87
N LYS A 27 33.45 8.91 -1.56
CA LYS A 27 32.07 8.81 -1.04
C LYS A 27 31.46 7.44 -1.25
N VAL A 28 32.02 6.63 -2.16
CA VAL A 28 31.43 5.36 -2.63
C VAL A 28 32.37 4.16 -2.47
N ALA A 29 33.67 4.38 -2.34
CA ALA A 29 34.68 3.34 -2.19
C ALA A 29 34.89 2.90 -0.73
N GLU A 30 35.43 1.69 -0.55
CA GLU A 30 35.88 1.17 0.75
C GLU A 30 36.95 2.10 1.36
N PRO A 31 36.89 2.40 2.68
CA PRO A 31 37.94 3.15 3.35
C PRO A 31 39.34 2.54 3.12
N GLY A 32 40.26 3.35 2.61
CA GLY A 32 41.65 2.95 2.36
C GLY A 32 41.96 2.52 0.92
N LEU A 33 40.94 2.28 0.08
CA LEU A 33 41.14 2.13 -1.35
C LEU A 33 41.33 3.51 -2.00
N THR A 34 42.33 3.66 -2.87
CA THR A 34 42.57 4.90 -3.62
C THR A 34 42.03 4.83 -5.06
N PHE A 35 41.73 5.99 -5.64
CA PHE A 35 41.28 6.06 -7.05
C PHE A 35 42.33 5.49 -8.01
N ALA A 36 43.62 5.76 -7.77
CA ALA A 36 44.72 5.23 -8.57
C ALA A 36 44.82 3.69 -8.52
N GLU A 37 44.60 3.09 -7.35
CA GLU A 37 44.55 1.62 -7.21
C GLU A 37 43.36 1.04 -7.96
N ALA A 38 42.17 1.65 -7.84
CA ALA A 38 40.99 1.22 -8.57
C ALA A 38 41.17 1.37 -10.09
N GLN A 39 41.76 2.47 -10.56
CA GLN A 39 42.07 2.69 -11.98
C GLN A 39 43.03 1.64 -12.51
N LYS A 40 44.10 1.34 -11.76
CA LYS A 40 45.07 0.29 -12.12
C LYS A 40 44.40 -1.09 -12.19
N ALA A 41 43.53 -1.42 -11.22
CA ALA A 41 42.79 -2.68 -11.21
C ALA A 41 41.82 -2.80 -12.40
N CYS A 42 41.05 -1.74 -12.70
CA CYS A 42 40.15 -1.70 -13.84
C CYS A 42 40.92 -1.85 -15.17
N ALA A 43 42.04 -1.13 -15.33
CA ALA A 43 42.87 -1.21 -16.53
C ALA A 43 43.46 -2.62 -16.74
N ALA A 44 43.91 -3.27 -15.67
CA ALA A 44 44.41 -4.66 -15.74
C ALA A 44 43.33 -5.64 -16.20
N ALA A 45 42.07 -5.37 -15.84
CA ALA A 45 40.90 -6.15 -16.23
C ALA A 45 40.32 -5.77 -17.61
N GLY A 46 40.90 -4.79 -18.31
CA GLY A 46 40.36 -4.27 -19.58
C GLY A 46 39.03 -3.51 -19.42
N VAL A 47 38.77 -2.99 -18.22
CA VAL A 47 37.60 -2.18 -17.86
C VAL A 47 38.03 -0.71 -17.83
N ASP A 48 37.33 0.14 -18.58
CA ASP A 48 37.55 1.58 -18.55
C ASP A 48 36.87 2.21 -17.33
N ILE A 49 37.66 2.65 -16.34
CA ILE A 49 37.12 3.29 -15.13
C ILE A 49 36.27 4.54 -15.45
N GLY A 50 36.52 5.21 -16.57
CA GLY A 50 35.74 6.37 -17.01
C GLY A 50 34.30 6.04 -17.43
N LYS A 51 33.99 4.77 -17.66
CA LYS A 51 32.63 4.28 -17.93
C LYS A 51 31.89 3.84 -16.66
N ILE A 52 32.49 4.00 -15.49
CA ILE A 52 31.80 3.79 -14.21
C ILE A 52 30.98 5.04 -13.91
N ILE A 53 29.71 4.83 -13.60
CA ILE A 53 28.78 5.87 -13.17
C ILE A 53 28.33 5.62 -11.73
N VAL A 54 28.05 6.70 -11.02
CA VAL A 54 27.58 6.70 -9.64
C VAL A 54 26.32 7.55 -9.49
N ASP A 55 25.44 7.16 -8.56
CA ASP A 55 24.35 8.01 -8.08
C ASP A 55 24.52 8.22 -6.57
N LEU A 56 25.06 9.37 -6.20
CA LEU A 56 25.38 9.70 -4.80
C LEU A 56 24.15 9.88 -3.90
N GLN A 57 22.94 9.91 -4.47
CA GLN A 57 21.70 9.92 -3.69
C GLN A 57 21.30 8.52 -3.22
N ARG A 58 22.00 7.47 -3.69
CA ARG A 58 21.77 6.07 -3.34
C ARG A 58 22.91 5.55 -2.46
N THR A 59 22.54 4.72 -1.49
CA THR A 59 23.46 3.98 -0.61
C THR A 59 23.66 2.54 -1.08
N ILE A 60 22.73 1.98 -1.84
CA ILE A 60 22.83 0.67 -2.49
C ILE A 60 22.49 0.78 -3.97
N CYS A 61 22.99 -0.15 -4.78
CA CYS A 61 22.79 -0.12 -6.24
C CYS A 61 23.15 1.26 -6.81
N ASN A 62 24.26 1.82 -6.34
CA ASN A 62 24.66 3.21 -6.55
C ASN A 62 25.88 3.34 -7.49
N ILE A 63 26.52 2.24 -7.87
CA ILE A 63 27.72 2.22 -8.73
C ILE A 63 27.53 1.15 -9.81
N TYR A 64 27.67 1.55 -11.07
CA TYR A 64 27.60 0.65 -12.22
C TYR A 64 28.69 0.96 -13.23
N TYR A 65 29.22 -0.08 -13.87
CA TYR A 65 29.87 0.08 -15.15
C TYR A 65 28.79 0.19 -16.23
N ALA A 66 28.88 1.21 -17.07
CA ALA A 66 27.89 1.55 -18.08
C ALA A 66 28.55 1.92 -19.42
N ASP A 67 28.93 0.90 -20.18
CA ASP A 67 29.36 1.06 -21.57
C ASP A 67 28.14 1.07 -22.49
N TYR A 68 27.57 2.26 -22.66
CA TYR A 68 26.37 2.49 -23.46
C TYR A 68 26.55 2.02 -24.90
N GLU A 69 27.68 2.34 -25.53
CA GLU A 69 27.92 2.03 -26.94
C GLU A 69 27.96 0.51 -27.17
N SER A 70 28.55 -0.23 -26.24
CA SER A 70 28.68 -1.69 -26.35
C SER A 70 27.53 -2.47 -25.69
N GLY A 71 26.64 -1.81 -24.96
CA GLY A 71 25.56 -2.46 -24.21
C GLY A 71 26.06 -3.32 -23.04
N VAL A 72 27.20 -2.97 -22.45
CA VAL A 72 27.83 -3.73 -21.36
C VAL A 72 27.57 -3.02 -20.04
N TYR A 73 26.79 -3.68 -19.17
CA TYR A 73 26.39 -3.16 -17.88
C TYR A 73 26.60 -4.17 -16.76
N PHE A 74 27.13 -3.73 -15.62
CA PHE A 74 27.19 -4.54 -14.40
C PHE A 74 27.38 -3.67 -13.16
N VAL A 75 26.97 -4.21 -12.00
CA VAL A 75 27.22 -3.57 -10.70
C VAL A 75 28.72 -3.57 -10.42
N VAL A 76 29.25 -2.45 -9.96
CA VAL A 76 30.64 -2.36 -9.50
C VAL A 76 30.63 -2.17 -7.99
N GLU A 77 31.48 -2.92 -7.29
CA GLU A 77 31.75 -2.71 -5.88
C GLU A 77 33.21 -2.27 -5.72
N LEU A 78 33.41 -1.03 -5.28
CA LEU A 78 34.73 -0.41 -5.15
C LEU A 78 35.39 -0.81 -3.83
N THR A 79 35.76 -2.10 -3.72
CA THR A 79 36.43 -2.65 -2.54
C THR A 79 37.72 -3.37 -2.92
N SER A 80 38.69 -3.36 -2.01
CA SER A 80 39.99 -4.01 -2.17
C SER A 80 39.88 -5.52 -2.41
N LYS A 81 38.77 -6.15 -1.99
CA LYS A 81 38.52 -7.59 -2.16
C LYS A 81 37.91 -7.95 -3.51
N LEU A 82 37.15 -7.05 -4.12
CA LEU A 82 36.32 -7.36 -5.29
C LEU A 82 36.89 -6.86 -6.61
N LEU A 83 37.71 -5.80 -6.55
CA LEU A 83 38.40 -5.21 -7.69
C LEU A 83 39.62 -5.97 -8.24
N PRO A 84 40.39 -6.76 -7.47
CA PRO A 84 41.57 -7.45 -8.01
C PRO A 84 41.24 -8.33 -9.22
N ASP A 85 42.24 -8.55 -10.09
CA ASP A 85 42.10 -9.37 -11.29
C ASP A 85 41.59 -10.79 -10.97
N GLY A 86 40.66 -11.29 -11.77
CA GLY A 86 39.92 -12.54 -11.51
C GLY A 86 38.82 -12.43 -10.41
N GLY A 87 38.66 -11.26 -9.79
CA GLY A 87 37.65 -10.97 -8.78
C GLY A 87 36.22 -10.88 -9.33
N PRO A 88 35.20 -10.75 -8.46
CA PRO A 88 33.79 -10.70 -8.85
C PRO A 88 33.43 -9.61 -9.86
N VAL A 89 34.08 -8.43 -9.80
CA VAL A 89 33.89 -7.35 -10.78
C VAL A 89 34.27 -7.80 -12.19
N PHE A 90 35.40 -8.52 -12.33
CA PHE A 90 35.85 -9.01 -13.63
C PHE A 90 34.98 -10.17 -14.18
N LYS A 91 34.55 -11.08 -13.29
CA LYS A 91 33.56 -12.11 -13.68
C LYS A 91 32.26 -11.47 -14.19
N ALA A 92 31.81 -10.41 -13.55
CA ALA A 92 30.65 -9.65 -13.98
C ALA A 92 30.88 -9.00 -15.35
N TYR A 93 32.06 -8.44 -15.63
CA TYR A 93 32.41 -7.89 -16.94
C TYR A 93 32.34 -8.95 -18.05
N THR A 94 32.96 -10.12 -17.87
CA THR A 94 32.89 -11.20 -18.88
C THR A 94 31.45 -11.67 -19.12
N MET A 95 30.64 -11.77 -18.05
CA MET A 95 29.22 -12.11 -18.19
C MET A 95 28.44 -11.02 -18.93
N ALA A 96 28.71 -9.74 -18.64
CA ALA A 96 28.06 -8.60 -19.28
C ALA A 96 28.41 -8.53 -20.78
N GLN A 97 29.67 -8.79 -21.16
CA GLN A 97 30.08 -8.90 -22.57
C GLN A 97 29.32 -9.99 -23.33
N LYS A 98 29.02 -11.13 -22.70
CA LYS A 98 28.17 -12.17 -23.32
C LYS A 98 26.74 -11.69 -23.52
N ARG A 99 26.19 -10.90 -22.58
CA ARG A 99 24.83 -10.34 -22.65
C ARG A 99 24.70 -9.21 -23.67
N ALA A 100 25.79 -8.50 -23.97
CA ALA A 100 25.84 -7.47 -25.01
C ALA A 100 25.45 -7.97 -26.41
N ARG A 101 25.42 -9.29 -26.64
CA ARG A 101 24.87 -9.88 -27.88
C ARG A 101 23.43 -9.43 -28.13
N TYR A 102 22.61 -9.25 -27.08
CA TYR A 102 21.20 -8.86 -27.25
C TYR A 102 21.06 -7.48 -27.89
N LEU A 103 21.99 -6.55 -27.63
CA LEU A 103 22.02 -5.26 -28.32
C LEU A 103 22.37 -5.44 -29.80
N LYS A 104 23.41 -6.25 -30.10
CA LYS A 104 23.86 -6.51 -31.48
C LYS A 104 22.79 -7.20 -32.33
N GLU A 105 22.07 -8.13 -31.71
CA GLU A 105 20.97 -8.89 -32.29
C GLU A 105 19.66 -8.08 -32.35
N ARG A 106 19.63 -6.88 -31.75
CA ARG A 106 18.43 -6.04 -31.58
C ARG A 106 17.29 -6.78 -30.87
N ASP A 107 17.63 -7.72 -30.00
CA ASP A 107 16.69 -8.40 -29.11
C ASP A 107 16.40 -7.50 -27.90
N TRP A 108 15.58 -6.47 -28.12
CA TRP A 108 15.26 -5.46 -27.13
C TRP A 108 14.62 -6.03 -25.87
N SER A 109 13.78 -7.06 -26.02
CA SER A 109 13.12 -7.74 -24.91
C SER A 109 14.15 -8.36 -23.96
N ASN A 110 15.09 -9.17 -24.48
CA ASN A 110 16.15 -9.74 -23.64
C ASN A 110 17.20 -8.71 -23.21
N TYR A 111 17.43 -7.67 -24.01
CA TYR A 111 18.33 -6.59 -23.66
C TYR A 111 17.88 -5.87 -22.38
N TYR A 112 16.62 -5.42 -22.30
CA TYR A 112 16.09 -4.77 -21.09
C TYR A 112 15.65 -5.76 -20.01
N LEU A 113 15.47 -7.06 -20.31
CA LEU A 113 15.21 -8.06 -19.28
C LEU A 113 16.48 -8.50 -18.55
N ILE A 114 17.59 -8.71 -19.28
CA ILE A 114 18.78 -9.43 -18.81
C ILE A 114 20.06 -8.57 -18.82
N ALA A 115 20.25 -7.74 -19.85
CA ALA A 115 21.52 -7.02 -20.04
C ALA A 115 21.56 -5.72 -19.24
N VAL A 116 20.51 -4.89 -19.30
CA VAL A 116 20.46 -3.59 -18.62
C VAL A 116 19.90 -3.74 -17.18
N PRO A 117 20.69 -3.45 -16.13
CA PRO A 117 20.21 -3.48 -14.75
C PRO A 117 19.04 -2.52 -14.53
N ALA A 118 18.05 -2.91 -13.73
CA ALA A 118 16.84 -2.11 -13.49
C ALA A 118 17.14 -0.63 -13.17
N PRO A 119 18.14 -0.31 -12.31
CA PRO A 119 18.53 1.07 -12.02
C PRO A 119 18.92 1.94 -13.23
N LEU A 120 19.38 1.33 -14.32
CA LEU A 120 19.87 2.03 -15.52
C LEU A 120 18.91 2.00 -16.70
N GLN A 121 17.78 1.28 -16.62
CA GLN A 121 16.92 1.08 -17.78
C GLN A 121 16.30 2.37 -18.30
N ILE A 122 15.83 3.27 -17.42
CA ILE A 122 15.34 4.59 -17.84
C ILE A 122 16.47 5.41 -18.50
N TRP A 123 17.66 5.40 -17.88
CA TRP A 123 18.81 6.13 -18.42
C TRP A 123 19.25 5.64 -19.81
N ASP A 124 19.35 4.32 -20.02
CA ASP A 124 19.72 3.75 -21.33
C ASP A 124 18.60 3.96 -22.35
N PHE A 125 17.34 3.66 -21.99
CA PHE A 125 16.21 3.75 -22.90
C PHE A 125 16.03 5.18 -23.45
N GLN A 126 16.13 6.20 -22.61
CA GLN A 126 15.98 7.60 -23.05
C GLN A 126 17.05 8.06 -24.05
N LYS A 127 18.20 7.38 -24.10
CA LYS A 127 19.23 7.63 -25.11
C LYS A 127 19.02 6.81 -26.38
N ARG A 128 18.45 5.61 -26.21
CA ARG A 128 18.35 4.59 -27.28
C ARG A 128 16.99 4.49 -27.95
N TYR A 129 15.94 5.14 -27.44
CA TYR A 129 14.56 4.92 -27.89
C TYR A 129 14.33 5.10 -29.40
N ARG A 130 15.15 5.90 -30.09
CA ARG A 130 15.10 6.10 -31.55
C ARG A 130 15.80 5.00 -32.37
N GLU A 131 16.61 4.16 -31.73
CA GLU A 131 17.24 3.00 -32.36
C GLU A 131 16.31 1.78 -32.37
N ILE A 132 15.28 1.76 -31.51
CA ILE A 132 14.27 0.70 -31.42
C ILE A 132 13.26 0.87 -32.56
N GLU A 133 12.80 -0.24 -33.15
CA GLU A 133 11.77 -0.22 -34.19
C GLU A 133 10.51 0.50 -33.69
N PRO A 134 9.90 1.42 -34.47
CA PRO A 134 8.74 2.20 -34.04
C PRO A 134 7.59 1.33 -33.52
N GLU A 135 7.30 0.21 -34.18
CA GLU A 135 6.26 -0.74 -33.78
C GLU A 135 6.57 -1.52 -32.48
N ARG A 136 7.83 -1.51 -32.01
CA ARG A 136 8.28 -2.19 -30.78
C ARG A 136 8.49 -1.22 -29.62
N VAL A 137 8.73 0.07 -29.88
CA VAL A 137 9.19 1.01 -28.85
C VAL A 137 8.22 1.14 -27.68
N PHE A 138 6.90 1.11 -27.94
CA PHE A 138 5.88 1.16 -26.90
C PHE A 138 5.87 -0.09 -26.01
N GLU A 139 5.97 -1.28 -26.61
CA GLU A 139 6.03 -2.55 -25.88
C GLU A 139 7.25 -2.60 -24.95
N ILE A 140 8.43 -2.23 -25.48
CA ILE A 140 9.68 -2.23 -24.72
C ILE A 140 9.63 -1.20 -23.59
N TRP A 141 9.18 0.01 -23.86
CA TRP A 141 8.97 1.03 -22.82
C TRP A 141 8.00 0.55 -21.74
N SER A 142 6.86 -0.04 -22.14
CA SER A 142 5.85 -0.53 -21.20
C SER A 142 6.41 -1.62 -20.28
N GLY A 143 7.26 -2.51 -20.82
CA GLY A 143 7.97 -3.52 -20.03
C GLY A 143 8.92 -2.92 -18.99
N ILE A 144 9.61 -1.82 -19.31
CA ILE A 144 10.46 -1.09 -18.37
C ILE A 144 9.60 -0.36 -17.32
N TYR A 145 8.58 0.38 -17.78
CA TYR A 145 7.66 1.15 -16.94
C TYR A 145 7.00 0.29 -15.86
N LYS A 146 6.50 -0.91 -16.21
CA LYS A 146 5.85 -1.84 -15.26
C LYS A 146 6.82 -2.50 -14.28
N LYS A 147 8.13 -2.43 -14.53
CA LYS A 147 9.16 -3.08 -13.70
C LYS A 147 9.79 -2.13 -12.68
N ILE A 148 9.76 -0.82 -12.94
CA ILE A 148 10.47 0.18 -12.13
C ILE A 148 9.47 0.96 -11.29
N ASP A 149 9.52 0.73 -9.98
CA ASP A 149 8.77 1.52 -9.02
C ASP A 149 9.39 2.91 -8.84
N TYR A 150 8.60 3.89 -8.40
CA TYR A 150 9.09 5.24 -8.04
C TYR A 150 9.78 6.00 -9.19
N ALA A 151 9.47 5.67 -10.45
CA ALA A 151 9.92 6.37 -11.65
C ALA A 151 9.23 7.74 -11.88
N ASN A 152 8.51 8.25 -10.87
CA ASN A 152 7.76 9.50 -10.91
C ASN A 152 8.64 10.67 -11.39
N GLY A 153 8.24 11.28 -12.52
CA GLY A 153 8.92 12.44 -13.10
C GLY A 153 10.29 12.16 -13.74
N GLN A 154 10.71 10.90 -13.90
CA GLN A 154 12.03 10.58 -14.44
C GLN A 154 12.08 10.51 -15.98
N TRP A 155 10.92 10.28 -16.61
CA TRP A 155 10.83 10.20 -18.07
C TRP A 155 10.85 11.60 -18.71
N ASN A 156 11.75 11.82 -19.65
CA ASN A 156 11.80 13.02 -20.47
C ASN A 156 10.49 13.14 -21.27
N PRO A 157 9.80 14.30 -21.21
CA PRO A 157 8.57 14.53 -21.96
C PRO A 157 8.66 14.24 -23.47
N GLU A 158 9.80 14.53 -24.11
CA GLU A 158 10.01 14.24 -25.54
C GLU A 158 10.00 12.73 -25.82
N VAL A 159 10.62 11.95 -24.92
CA VAL A 159 10.66 10.49 -25.03
C VAL A 159 9.25 9.92 -24.87
N LEU A 160 8.49 10.39 -23.88
CA LEU A 160 7.10 9.95 -23.69
C LEU A 160 6.21 10.30 -24.88
N GLU A 161 6.33 11.51 -25.43
CA GLU A 161 5.54 11.91 -26.60
C GLU A 161 5.82 11.01 -27.80
N TYR A 162 7.10 10.70 -28.06
CA TYR A 162 7.45 9.75 -29.12
C TYR A 162 6.89 8.36 -28.83
N VAL A 163 7.11 7.81 -27.63
CA VAL A 163 6.62 6.47 -27.26
C VAL A 163 5.10 6.37 -27.39
N PHE A 164 4.36 7.38 -26.91
CA PHE A 164 2.90 7.41 -26.97
C PHE A 164 2.38 7.60 -28.40
N SER A 165 3.15 8.24 -29.28
CA SER A 165 2.81 8.31 -30.71
C SER A 165 2.88 6.96 -31.43
N GLN A 166 3.62 6.00 -30.87
CA GLN A 166 3.78 4.64 -31.40
C GLN A 166 2.93 3.61 -30.64
N ALA A 167 2.04 4.04 -29.75
CA ALA A 167 1.18 3.14 -28.98
C ALA A 167 0.17 2.42 -29.90
N PRO A 168 -0.19 1.16 -29.59
CA PRO A 168 -1.16 0.41 -30.37
C PRO A 168 -2.57 1.01 -30.26
N GLU A 169 -3.44 0.66 -31.20
CA GLU A 169 -4.86 1.03 -31.16
C GLU A 169 -5.53 0.52 -29.88
N VAL A 170 -6.23 1.41 -29.18
CA VAL A 170 -6.92 1.10 -27.92
C VAL A 170 -8.32 0.56 -28.20
N LYS A 171 -8.67 -0.58 -27.58
CA LYS A 171 -9.98 -1.25 -27.73
C LYS A 171 -10.60 -1.49 -26.37
N GLY A 172 -11.94 -1.64 -26.32
CA GLY A 172 -12.66 -2.04 -25.10
C GLY A 172 -12.74 -0.96 -24.02
N LEU A 173 -12.65 0.32 -24.37
CA LEU A 173 -12.75 1.40 -23.39
C LEU A 173 -14.16 1.45 -22.75
N PRO A 174 -14.26 1.56 -21.41
CA PRO A 174 -15.53 1.73 -20.72
C PRO A 174 -16.01 3.18 -20.84
N VAL A 175 -16.62 3.50 -21.98
CA VAL A 175 -17.17 4.83 -22.26
C VAL A 175 -18.48 5.03 -21.48
N ASN A 176 -18.58 6.13 -20.75
CA ASN A 176 -19.73 6.54 -19.98
C ASN A 176 -20.82 7.21 -20.85
N GLU A 177 -21.95 7.56 -20.23
CA GLU A 177 -23.10 8.17 -20.92
C GLU A 177 -22.78 9.50 -21.64
N ASN A 178 -21.71 10.19 -21.22
CA ASN A 178 -21.23 11.44 -21.82
C ASN A 178 -20.24 11.22 -22.98
N GLY A 179 -19.99 9.98 -23.38
CA GLY A 179 -19.01 9.67 -24.43
C GLY A 179 -17.55 9.77 -23.99
N LYS A 180 -17.28 9.86 -22.67
CA LYS A 180 -15.93 9.94 -22.08
C LYS A 180 -15.60 8.69 -21.28
N VAL A 181 -14.34 8.50 -20.91
CA VAL A 181 -13.93 7.46 -19.95
C VAL A 181 -13.75 8.09 -18.58
N THR A 182 -14.46 7.56 -17.57
CA THR A 182 -14.25 7.97 -16.17
C THR A 182 -12.98 7.31 -15.63
N VAL A 183 -12.11 8.12 -15.04
CA VAL A 183 -10.81 7.67 -14.55
C VAL A 183 -10.58 8.12 -13.11
N TYR A 184 -9.83 7.30 -12.39
CA TYR A 184 -9.50 7.45 -10.99
C TYR A 184 -8.00 7.42 -10.78
N ARG A 185 -7.51 8.22 -9.85
CA ARG A 185 -6.09 8.21 -9.48
C ARG A 185 -5.92 8.24 -7.98
N GLY A 186 -5.21 7.25 -7.47
CA GLY A 186 -4.72 7.26 -6.10
C GLY A 186 -3.49 8.15 -5.99
N ASN A 187 -3.47 9.02 -4.99
CA ASN A 187 -2.30 9.83 -4.68
C ASN A 187 -1.87 9.57 -3.24
N GLY A 188 -0.64 9.10 -3.10
CA GLY A 188 0.10 9.19 -1.84
C GLY A 188 1.20 10.26 -1.90
N THR A 189 1.95 10.43 -0.82
CA THR A 189 2.97 11.48 -0.65
C THR A 189 4.09 11.48 -1.69
N LEU A 190 4.28 10.39 -2.43
CA LEU A 190 5.29 10.25 -3.48
C LEU A 190 4.75 10.45 -4.90
N SER A 191 3.45 10.70 -5.05
CA SER A 191 2.78 10.76 -6.34
C SER A 191 3.01 12.08 -7.04
N VAL A 192 3.10 12.07 -8.38
CA VAL A 192 3.02 13.30 -9.18
C VAL A 192 1.61 13.92 -9.07
N PRO A 193 1.48 15.24 -9.23
CA PRO A 193 0.19 15.92 -9.32
C PRO A 193 -0.72 15.27 -10.37
N PRO A 194 -2.05 15.19 -10.14
CA PRO A 194 -2.95 14.50 -11.04
C PRO A 194 -2.95 15.10 -12.46
N GLU A 195 -2.75 16.40 -12.62
CA GLU A 195 -2.70 17.07 -13.92
C GLU A 195 -1.51 16.63 -14.79
N GLU A 196 -0.40 16.24 -14.15
CA GLU A 196 0.83 15.79 -14.84
C GLU A 196 0.91 14.27 -14.99
N ALA A 197 -0.03 13.55 -14.36
CA ALA A 197 -0.05 12.10 -14.38
C ALA A 197 -0.52 11.54 -15.73
N PHE A 198 0.21 10.55 -16.22
CA PHE A 198 -0.20 9.77 -17.40
C PHE A 198 -0.81 8.42 -17.05
N SER A 199 -0.66 7.90 -15.82
CA SER A 199 -1.27 6.63 -15.39
C SER A 199 -2.44 6.86 -14.45
N TRP A 200 -3.57 6.28 -14.80
CA TRP A 200 -4.84 6.32 -14.07
C TRP A 200 -5.44 4.92 -14.03
N SER A 201 -6.56 4.75 -13.33
CA SER A 201 -7.33 3.51 -13.30
C SER A 201 -8.77 3.78 -13.72
N THR A 202 -9.39 2.87 -14.45
CA THR A 202 -10.86 2.90 -14.69
C THR A 202 -11.66 2.33 -13.51
N ASN A 203 -10.97 1.86 -12.46
CA ASN A 203 -11.55 1.28 -11.26
C ASN A 203 -11.13 2.06 -10.00
N ARG A 204 -12.11 2.59 -9.27
CA ARG A 204 -11.91 3.39 -8.06
C ARG A 204 -11.29 2.60 -6.90
N ILE A 205 -11.58 1.30 -6.79
CA ILE A 205 -11.03 0.43 -5.73
C ILE A 205 -9.51 0.31 -5.91
N ASN A 206 -9.05 0.07 -7.15
CA ASN A 206 -7.61 0.04 -7.46
C ASN A 206 -6.92 1.39 -7.21
N ALA A 207 -7.58 2.50 -7.55
CA ALA A 207 -7.05 3.83 -7.25
C ALA A 207 -6.90 4.06 -5.73
N LEU A 208 -7.89 3.66 -4.94
CA LEU A 208 -7.80 3.74 -3.47
C LEU A 208 -6.68 2.85 -2.91
N TRP A 209 -6.54 1.62 -3.43
CA TRP A 209 -5.45 0.73 -3.07
C TRP A 209 -4.09 1.35 -3.37
N PHE A 210 -3.91 1.93 -4.55
CA PHE A 210 -2.68 2.64 -4.91
C PHE A 210 -2.41 3.81 -3.97
N ALA A 211 -3.42 4.62 -3.61
CA ALA A 211 -3.25 5.73 -2.67
C ALA A 211 -2.70 5.26 -1.31
N ASN A 212 -3.18 4.12 -0.83
CA ASN A 212 -2.78 3.54 0.46
C ASN A 212 -1.42 2.83 0.43
N HIS A 213 -0.92 2.43 -0.74
CA HIS A 213 0.35 1.70 -0.89
C HIS A 213 1.48 2.54 -1.50
N SER A 214 1.20 3.76 -1.97
CA SER A 214 2.18 4.70 -2.55
C SER A 214 2.67 5.76 -1.56
N GLY A 215 3.33 5.32 -0.49
CA GLY A 215 3.72 6.19 0.63
C GLY A 215 2.55 6.34 1.60
N THR A 216 2.15 7.58 1.89
CA THR A 216 1.03 7.87 2.79
C THR A 216 -0.16 8.42 2.02
N GLY A 217 -1.35 7.82 2.17
CA GLY A 217 -2.56 8.18 1.41
C GLY A 217 -2.97 9.64 1.58
N GLN A 218 -2.99 10.41 0.49
CA GLN A 218 -3.33 11.83 0.48
C GLN A 218 -4.69 12.10 -0.16
N ALA A 219 -4.97 11.48 -1.29
CA ALA A 219 -6.21 11.72 -2.02
C ALA A 219 -6.54 10.56 -2.96
N VAL A 220 -7.81 10.49 -3.35
CA VAL A 220 -8.24 9.78 -4.55
C VAL A 220 -8.93 10.83 -5.43
N TYR A 221 -8.50 10.94 -6.67
CA TYR A 221 -9.07 11.83 -7.66
C TYR A 221 -9.98 11.06 -8.60
N GLU A 222 -11.03 11.73 -9.07
CA GLU A 222 -11.87 11.32 -10.18
C GLU A 222 -11.76 12.37 -11.28
N GLY A 223 -11.75 11.95 -12.54
CA GLY A 223 -11.80 12.82 -13.70
C GLY A 223 -12.38 12.10 -14.91
N GLU A 224 -12.39 12.79 -16.04
CA GLU A 224 -12.87 12.26 -17.31
C GLU A 224 -11.84 12.49 -18.41
N VAL A 225 -11.71 11.54 -19.33
CA VAL A 225 -10.82 11.66 -20.49
C VAL A 225 -11.55 11.28 -21.76
N ALA A 226 -11.32 12.04 -22.83
CA ALA A 226 -11.86 11.71 -24.14
C ALA A 226 -11.17 10.45 -24.70
N PRO A 227 -11.90 9.50 -25.32
CA PRO A 227 -11.32 8.24 -25.79
C PRO A 227 -10.09 8.40 -26.70
N GLU A 228 -10.06 9.43 -27.55
CA GLU A 228 -8.96 9.73 -28.46
C GLU A 228 -7.67 10.23 -27.77
N LYS A 229 -7.75 10.57 -26.47
CA LYS A 229 -6.58 10.97 -25.66
C LYS A 229 -5.96 9.80 -24.91
N VAL A 230 -6.61 8.63 -24.93
CA VAL A 230 -6.11 7.41 -24.30
C VAL A 230 -4.97 6.82 -25.15
N VAL A 231 -3.88 6.46 -24.47
CA VAL A 231 -2.67 5.88 -25.06
C VAL A 231 -2.71 4.37 -25.00
N ALA A 232 -3.15 3.81 -23.87
CA ALA A 232 -3.25 2.36 -23.68
C ALA A 232 -4.27 2.05 -22.57
N TYR A 233 -4.88 0.87 -22.66
CA TYR A 233 -5.78 0.35 -21.64
C TYR A 233 -5.43 -1.10 -21.32
N PHE A 234 -5.14 -1.36 -20.05
CA PHE A 234 -4.85 -2.68 -19.51
C PHE A 234 -6.05 -3.14 -18.68
N GLU A 235 -6.99 -3.78 -19.36
CA GLU A 235 -8.24 -4.25 -18.75
C GLU A 235 -8.00 -5.33 -17.69
N GLY A 236 -8.85 -5.32 -16.66
CA GLY A 236 -8.91 -6.37 -15.65
C GLY A 236 -8.26 -5.96 -14.34
N PHE A 237 -8.83 -6.48 -13.24
CA PHE A 237 -8.41 -6.15 -11.89
C PHE A 237 -6.94 -6.50 -11.60
N GLN A 238 -6.45 -7.59 -12.17
CA GLN A 238 -5.04 -8.03 -12.09
C GLN A 238 -4.07 -7.09 -12.80
N ASN A 239 -4.55 -6.30 -13.77
CA ASN A 239 -3.80 -5.27 -14.46
C ASN A 239 -4.11 -3.87 -13.89
N GLU A 240 -4.68 -3.83 -12.69
CA GLU A 240 -5.09 -2.62 -11.99
C GLU A 240 -6.13 -1.79 -12.73
N ASN A 241 -6.74 -2.32 -13.80
CA ASN A 241 -7.57 -1.57 -14.74
C ASN A 241 -6.87 -0.28 -15.21
N GLU A 242 -5.53 -0.35 -15.36
CA GLU A 242 -4.68 0.79 -15.67
C GLU A 242 -5.01 1.35 -17.06
N ILE A 243 -5.17 2.68 -17.12
CA ILE A 243 -5.36 3.44 -18.35
C ILE A 243 -4.27 4.50 -18.43
N LEU A 244 -3.51 4.44 -19.53
CA LEU A 244 -2.49 5.42 -19.83
C LEU A 244 -3.09 6.52 -20.70
N VAL A 245 -2.88 7.78 -20.33
CA VAL A 245 -3.38 8.97 -21.01
C VAL A 245 -2.23 9.94 -21.22
N ARG A 246 -2.34 10.84 -22.20
CA ARG A 246 -1.37 11.92 -22.31
C ARG A 246 -1.50 12.86 -21.10
N PRO A 247 -0.39 13.33 -20.49
CA PRO A 247 -0.46 14.32 -19.41
C PRO A 247 -1.32 15.53 -19.78
N ARG A 248 -2.01 16.11 -18.80
CA ARG A 248 -2.88 17.30 -18.96
C ARG A 248 -4.09 17.12 -19.89
N THR A 249 -4.50 15.88 -20.19
CA THR A 249 -5.70 15.59 -21.00
C THR A 249 -6.92 15.15 -20.20
N VAL A 250 -6.74 14.85 -18.91
CA VAL A 250 -7.85 14.52 -18.00
C VAL A 250 -8.51 15.83 -17.56
N GLU A 251 -9.83 15.88 -17.72
CA GLU A 251 -10.68 17.02 -17.43
C GLU A 251 -11.49 16.75 -16.15
N ASN A 252 -12.10 17.81 -15.59
CA ASN A 252 -13.03 17.71 -14.45
C ASN A 252 -12.42 17.01 -13.22
N ILE A 253 -11.11 17.15 -13.01
CA ILE A 253 -10.39 16.51 -11.90
C ILE A 253 -10.94 17.03 -10.57
N ARG A 254 -11.46 16.13 -9.75
CA ARG A 254 -11.96 16.41 -8.40
C ARG A 254 -11.44 15.40 -7.40
N ALA A 255 -11.06 15.88 -6.22
CA ALA A 255 -10.73 15.00 -5.10
C ALA A 255 -12.03 14.45 -4.48
N LEU A 256 -12.04 13.16 -4.15
CA LEU A 256 -13.07 12.59 -3.30
C LEU A 256 -12.96 13.17 -1.87
N ASP A 257 -14.09 13.33 -1.18
CA ASP A 257 -14.10 13.76 0.23
C ASP A 257 -13.59 12.61 1.12
N LEU A 258 -12.27 12.58 1.31
CA LEU A 258 -11.55 11.65 2.15
C LEU A 258 -10.66 12.44 3.13
N ILE A 259 -10.45 11.91 4.33
CA ILE A 259 -9.52 12.51 5.30
C ILE A 259 -8.08 12.15 4.87
N PRO A 260 -7.25 13.13 4.48
CA PRO A 260 -5.87 12.87 4.10
C PRO A 260 -5.06 12.44 5.32
N VAL A 261 -4.17 11.47 5.13
CA VAL A 261 -3.34 10.97 6.23
C VAL A 261 -2.16 11.89 6.44
N SER A 262 -2.02 12.41 7.65
CA SER A 262 -0.84 13.13 8.12
C SER A 262 -0.55 12.75 9.57
N GLN A 263 0.69 12.90 10.02
CA GLN A 263 1.05 12.59 11.41
C GLN A 263 0.16 13.36 12.41
N LYS A 264 -0.10 14.64 12.14
CA LYS A 264 -0.95 15.49 12.98
C LYS A 264 -2.38 14.96 13.07
N GLU A 265 -2.98 14.63 11.92
CA GLU A 265 -4.36 14.12 11.88
C GLU A 265 -4.47 12.74 12.53
N MET A 266 -3.52 11.84 12.27
CA MET A 266 -3.50 10.50 12.87
C MET A 266 -3.37 10.58 14.39
N VAL A 267 -2.45 11.41 14.91
CA VAL A 267 -2.32 11.61 16.37
C VAL A 267 -3.62 12.16 16.96
N ARG A 268 -4.22 13.19 16.33
CA ARG A 268 -5.49 13.77 16.79
C ARG A 268 -6.61 12.72 16.89
N MET A 269 -6.74 11.87 15.87
CA MET A 269 -7.80 10.87 15.80
C MET A 269 -7.56 9.67 16.72
N LEU A 270 -6.30 9.22 16.85
CA LEU A 270 -5.95 7.99 17.57
C LEU A 270 -5.78 8.20 19.07
N MET A 271 -5.22 9.33 19.51
CA MET A 271 -4.97 9.60 20.93
C MET A 271 -6.17 9.31 21.86
N PRO A 272 -7.41 9.76 21.56
CA PRO A 272 -8.55 9.47 22.44
C PRO A 272 -8.96 7.99 22.44
N THR A 273 -8.55 7.19 21.45
CA THR A 273 -8.91 5.78 21.32
C THR A 273 -8.03 4.85 22.14
N LEU A 274 -6.79 5.28 22.45
CA LEU A 274 -5.77 4.40 23.04
C LEU A 274 -6.18 3.75 24.37
N PRO A 275 -6.84 4.45 25.33
CA PRO A 275 -7.23 3.83 26.59
C PRO A 275 -8.17 2.64 26.37
N GLU A 276 -9.19 2.78 25.52
CA GLU A 276 -10.11 1.69 25.20
C GLU A 276 -9.47 0.61 24.32
N LEU A 277 -8.62 0.97 23.36
CA LEU A 277 -7.91 0.02 22.53
C LEU A 277 -7.04 -0.92 23.39
N ILE A 278 -6.25 -0.36 24.30
CA ILE A 278 -5.40 -1.14 25.22
C ILE A 278 -6.27 -2.00 26.14
N ARG A 279 -7.31 -1.39 26.72
CA ARG A 279 -8.17 -2.07 27.70
C ARG A 279 -8.93 -3.24 27.09
N TYR A 280 -9.53 -3.05 25.91
CA TYR A 280 -10.42 -4.04 25.32
C TYR A 280 -9.77 -4.88 24.22
N GLY A 281 -8.69 -4.40 23.60
CA GLY A 281 -7.97 -5.11 22.54
C GLY A 281 -7.40 -6.45 23.00
N ARG A 282 -7.02 -6.59 24.27
CA ARG A 282 -6.54 -7.87 24.84
C ARG A 282 -7.55 -9.01 24.69
N TYR A 283 -8.85 -8.71 24.67
CA TYR A 283 -9.89 -9.72 24.50
C TYR A 283 -9.82 -10.37 23.11
N ALA A 284 -9.27 -9.70 22.09
CA ALA A 284 -9.02 -10.34 20.80
C ALA A 284 -8.05 -11.52 20.94
N SER A 285 -7.05 -11.43 21.83
CA SER A 285 -6.17 -12.56 22.16
C SER A 285 -6.90 -13.64 22.95
N GLU A 286 -7.64 -13.25 24.00
CA GLU A 286 -8.34 -14.18 24.89
C GLU A 286 -9.43 -15.00 24.17
N LEU A 287 -10.04 -14.44 23.12
CA LEU A 287 -11.07 -15.10 22.31
C LEU A 287 -10.50 -16.14 21.32
N GLY A 288 -9.17 -16.21 21.18
CA GLY A 288 -8.49 -17.23 20.38
C GLY A 288 -8.54 -17.00 18.87
N TYR A 289 -8.63 -15.74 18.41
CA TYR A 289 -8.53 -15.44 16.98
C TYR A 289 -7.15 -15.84 16.44
N PRO A 290 -7.06 -16.41 15.22
CA PRO A 290 -5.79 -16.79 14.62
C PRO A 290 -4.94 -15.55 14.28
N SER A 291 -3.64 -15.74 14.12
CA SER A 291 -2.77 -14.70 13.54
C SER A 291 -3.14 -14.47 12.07
N GLU A 292 -3.10 -13.23 11.60
CA GLU A 292 -3.31 -12.95 10.18
C GLU A 292 -2.12 -13.41 9.33
N SER A 293 -2.42 -13.86 8.11
CA SER A 293 -1.42 -14.18 7.08
C SER A 293 -1.87 -13.65 5.72
N VAL A 294 -1.04 -13.85 4.69
CA VAL A 294 -1.38 -13.46 3.29
C VAL A 294 -2.58 -14.26 2.75
N PHE A 295 -3.01 -15.32 3.44
CA PHE A 295 -4.16 -16.14 3.07
C PHE A 295 -5.25 -16.19 4.15
N GLU A 296 -5.00 -15.60 5.32
CA GLU A 296 -5.91 -15.59 6.47
C GLU A 296 -6.15 -14.16 6.91
N PHE A 297 -7.26 -13.58 6.46
CA PHE A 297 -7.54 -12.15 6.60
C PHE A 297 -8.49 -11.84 7.76
N HIS A 298 -9.10 -12.86 8.37
CA HIS A 298 -10.05 -12.73 9.49
C HIS A 298 -9.42 -13.10 10.84
N GLY A 299 -8.20 -12.63 11.08
CA GLY A 299 -7.42 -12.89 12.29
C GLY A 299 -7.49 -11.78 13.33
N LYS A 300 -6.64 -11.87 14.35
CA LYS A 300 -6.57 -10.94 15.49
C LYS A 300 -6.40 -9.47 15.06
N LYS A 301 -5.57 -9.17 14.06
CA LYS A 301 -5.36 -7.77 13.62
C LYS A 301 -6.63 -7.15 13.02
N HIS A 302 -7.48 -7.91 12.35
CA HIS A 302 -8.75 -7.47 11.76
C HIS A 302 -9.68 -7.04 12.86
N ILE A 303 -9.83 -7.87 13.88
CA ILE A 303 -10.62 -7.55 15.07
C ILE A 303 -10.12 -6.27 15.75
N LEU A 304 -8.80 -6.11 15.88
CA LEU A 304 -8.20 -4.92 16.46
C LEU A 304 -8.37 -3.66 15.59
N ARG A 305 -8.28 -3.79 14.26
CA ARG A 305 -8.51 -2.68 13.32
C ARG A 305 -9.99 -2.27 13.31
N VAL A 306 -10.92 -3.21 13.32
CA VAL A 306 -12.37 -2.92 13.44
C VAL A 306 -12.68 -2.26 14.79
N LEU A 307 -12.06 -2.71 15.89
CA LEU A 307 -12.17 -2.06 17.20
C LEU A 307 -11.65 -0.61 17.13
N LEU A 308 -10.47 -0.40 16.56
CA LEU A 308 -9.88 0.92 16.43
C LEU A 308 -10.71 1.85 15.54
N LEU A 309 -11.20 1.37 14.41
CA LEU A 309 -12.09 2.11 13.51
C LEU A 309 -13.42 2.48 14.21
N GLY A 310 -13.98 1.58 15.01
CA GLY A 310 -15.15 1.85 15.85
C GLY A 310 -14.89 2.95 16.89
N LEU A 311 -13.72 2.94 17.53
CA LEU A 311 -13.33 3.99 18.48
C LEU A 311 -13.06 5.32 17.78
N ILE A 312 -12.40 5.31 16.62
CA ILE A 312 -12.21 6.50 15.78
C ILE A 312 -13.57 7.11 15.43
N TYR A 313 -14.52 6.28 14.98
CA TYR A 313 -15.88 6.72 14.65
C TYR A 313 -16.55 7.36 15.87
N PHE A 314 -16.50 6.72 17.04
CA PHE A 314 -17.10 7.27 18.25
C PHE A 314 -16.54 8.65 18.63
N TYR A 315 -15.23 8.84 18.60
CA TYR A 315 -14.60 10.07 19.09
C TYR A 315 -14.60 11.22 18.07
N ASN A 316 -14.70 10.92 16.78
CA ASN A 316 -14.47 11.90 15.73
C ASN A 316 -15.61 12.00 14.70
N GLY A 317 -16.55 11.05 14.73
CA GLY A 317 -17.62 10.92 13.75
C GLY A 317 -18.88 11.70 14.09
N GLU A 318 -19.76 11.79 13.09
CA GLU A 318 -21.08 12.39 13.21
C GLU A 318 -22.17 11.41 12.75
N PRO A 319 -23.36 11.42 13.38
CA PRO A 319 -23.71 12.21 14.56
C PRO A 319 -22.99 11.72 15.82
N ALA A 320 -22.94 12.56 16.87
CA ALA A 320 -22.32 12.20 18.14
C ALA A 320 -23.03 10.99 18.78
N LEU A 321 -22.24 10.00 19.18
CA LEU A 321 -22.71 8.76 19.81
C LEU A 321 -22.61 8.85 21.33
N ASN A 322 -23.49 8.15 22.04
CA ASN A 322 -23.47 8.13 23.50
C ASN A 322 -22.55 7.01 24.07
N LEU A 323 -22.36 6.97 25.40
CA LEU A 323 -21.47 5.98 26.03
C LEU A 323 -21.96 4.52 25.87
N LEU A 324 -23.27 4.27 25.77
CA LEU A 324 -23.81 2.94 25.48
C LEU A 324 -23.48 2.52 24.05
N ASP A 325 -23.56 3.45 23.10
CA ASP A 325 -23.21 3.22 21.70
C ASP A 325 -21.73 2.83 21.56
N LYS A 326 -20.82 3.53 22.26
CA LYS A 326 -19.40 3.12 22.32
C LYS A 326 -19.24 1.67 22.77
N LYS A 327 -19.97 1.28 23.81
CA LYS A 327 -19.91 -0.10 24.33
C LYS A 327 -20.46 -1.09 23.31
N ILE A 328 -21.53 -0.74 22.58
CA ILE A 328 -22.08 -1.56 21.50
C ILE A 328 -21.05 -1.74 20.38
N LEU A 329 -20.36 -0.68 19.95
CA LEU A 329 -19.31 -0.74 18.93
C LEU A 329 -18.15 -1.64 19.38
N ILE A 330 -17.68 -1.51 20.62
CA ILE A 330 -16.62 -2.36 21.18
C ILE A 330 -17.06 -3.83 21.22
N TYR A 331 -18.28 -4.11 21.70
CA TYR A 331 -18.82 -5.47 21.76
C TYR A 331 -18.96 -6.09 20.37
N PHE A 332 -19.47 -5.32 19.41
CA PHE A 332 -19.56 -5.74 18.01
C PHE A 332 -18.17 -6.07 17.46
N ALA A 333 -17.23 -5.13 17.54
CA ALA A 333 -15.90 -5.27 16.97
C ALA A 333 -15.21 -6.56 17.44
N LEU A 334 -15.23 -6.84 18.76
CA LEU A 334 -14.58 -8.01 19.35
C LEU A 334 -15.24 -9.35 19.01
N LEU A 335 -16.54 -9.37 18.69
CA LEU A 335 -17.33 -10.60 18.68
C LEU A 335 -18.03 -10.91 17.35
N HIS A 336 -18.02 -9.99 16.38
CA HIS A 336 -18.78 -10.14 15.13
C HIS A 336 -18.37 -11.37 14.32
N ASP A 337 -17.08 -11.70 14.33
CA ASP A 337 -16.46 -12.76 13.51
C ASP A 337 -16.22 -14.08 14.25
N LEU A 338 -16.68 -14.24 15.50
CA LEU A 338 -16.51 -15.47 16.30
C LEU A 338 -17.06 -16.76 15.64
N GLY A 339 -18.01 -16.61 14.73
CA GLY A 339 -18.67 -17.68 14.00
C GLY A 339 -17.99 -18.05 12.68
N ARG A 340 -16.91 -17.38 12.28
CA ARG A 340 -16.14 -17.73 11.09
C ARG A 340 -15.30 -18.99 11.30
N THR A 341 -15.20 -19.79 10.25
CA THR A 341 -14.42 -21.04 10.23
C THR A 341 -13.42 -21.10 9.07
N ASN A 342 -13.51 -20.18 8.11
CA ASN A 342 -12.59 -19.98 6.99
C ASN A 342 -12.75 -18.55 6.42
N ASP A 343 -11.95 -18.18 5.41
CA ASP A 343 -11.99 -16.87 4.75
C ASP A 343 -12.97 -16.80 3.55
N GLU A 344 -13.79 -17.82 3.33
CA GLU A 344 -14.79 -17.81 2.24
C GLU A 344 -15.96 -16.88 2.56
N LYS A 345 -16.76 -16.56 1.53
CA LYS A 345 -18.02 -15.84 1.73
C LYS A 345 -18.98 -16.71 2.56
N ASP A 346 -19.28 -16.27 3.77
CA ASP A 346 -20.20 -16.94 4.69
C ASP A 346 -21.29 -15.97 5.17
N ASP A 347 -22.45 -15.94 4.52
CA ASP A 347 -23.53 -15.05 4.94
C ASP A 347 -24.11 -15.44 6.33
N ALA A 348 -23.75 -16.61 6.88
CA ALA A 348 -24.22 -17.13 8.15
C ALA A 348 -23.27 -16.89 9.34
N HIS A 349 -22.07 -16.33 9.14
CA HIS A 349 -21.09 -16.20 10.24
C HIS A 349 -21.61 -15.32 11.37
N GLY A 350 -22.31 -14.20 11.08
CA GLY A 350 -22.92 -13.37 12.11
C GLY A 350 -23.91 -14.13 13.01
N ALA A 351 -24.78 -14.96 12.42
CA ALA A 351 -25.70 -15.81 13.18
C ALA A 351 -24.98 -16.91 13.98
N LYS A 352 -23.91 -17.49 13.43
CA LYS A 352 -23.03 -18.43 14.15
C LYS A 352 -22.35 -17.76 15.34
N SER A 353 -21.83 -16.54 15.19
CA SER A 353 -21.22 -15.75 16.27
C SER A 353 -22.19 -15.58 17.43
N VAL A 354 -23.43 -15.14 17.16
CA VAL A 354 -24.43 -14.97 18.23
C VAL A 354 -24.80 -16.30 18.91
N ARG A 355 -24.94 -17.39 18.15
CA ARG A 355 -25.20 -18.71 18.74
C ARG A 355 -24.06 -19.14 19.66
N ARG A 356 -22.81 -18.93 19.25
CA ARG A 356 -21.62 -19.25 20.04
C ARG A 356 -21.56 -18.41 21.31
N ILE A 357 -21.74 -17.09 21.19
CA ILE A 357 -21.79 -16.14 22.32
C ILE A 357 -22.78 -16.63 23.39
N ILE A 358 -24.00 -17.00 22.99
CA ILE A 358 -25.04 -17.46 23.91
C ILE A 358 -24.70 -18.83 24.50
N LYS A 359 -24.29 -19.79 23.68
CA LYS A 359 -24.01 -21.17 24.11
C LYS A 359 -22.83 -21.24 25.09
N GLU A 360 -21.76 -20.50 24.78
CA GLU A 360 -20.50 -20.52 25.53
C GLU A 360 -20.44 -19.43 26.62
N HIS A 361 -21.51 -18.64 26.77
CA HIS A 361 -21.60 -17.55 27.76
C HIS A 361 -20.44 -16.55 27.62
N ILE A 362 -20.05 -16.24 26.38
CA ILE A 362 -18.97 -15.29 26.08
C ILE A 362 -19.42 -13.88 26.45
N ASP A 363 -18.63 -13.20 27.26
CA ASP A 363 -18.85 -11.80 27.64
C ASP A 363 -17.53 -11.03 27.62
N ILE A 364 -17.62 -9.70 27.70
CA ILE A 364 -16.47 -8.80 27.87
C ILE A 364 -16.58 -8.19 29.29
N PRO A 365 -15.97 -8.82 30.33
CA PRO A 365 -16.25 -8.52 31.73
C PRO A 365 -16.16 -7.03 32.10
N GLU A 366 -15.17 -6.32 31.57
CA GLU A 366 -14.93 -4.92 31.90
C GLU A 366 -15.81 -3.91 31.16
N LEU A 367 -16.53 -4.33 30.12
CA LEU A 367 -17.27 -3.43 29.25
C LEU A 367 -18.55 -2.90 29.92
N GLN A 368 -19.14 -3.68 30.83
CA GLN A 368 -20.37 -3.34 31.56
C GLN A 368 -21.46 -2.76 30.63
N ILE A 369 -21.74 -3.47 29.53
CA ILE A 369 -22.66 -3.03 28.46
C ILE A 369 -24.15 -3.16 28.86
N GLY A 370 -24.45 -3.95 29.89
CA GLY A 370 -25.83 -4.21 30.33
C GLY A 370 -26.64 -5.06 29.35
N ARG A 371 -27.83 -5.50 29.79
CA ARG A 371 -28.68 -6.40 29.00
C ARG A 371 -29.13 -5.79 27.67
N ARG A 372 -29.65 -4.57 27.72
CA ARG A 372 -30.18 -3.86 26.53
C ARG A 372 -29.09 -3.63 25.48
N GLY A 373 -27.90 -3.21 25.90
CA GLY A 373 -26.76 -3.03 24.98
C GLY A 373 -26.31 -4.35 24.34
N ARG A 374 -26.29 -5.46 25.09
CA ARG A 374 -26.01 -6.79 24.52
C ARG A 374 -27.05 -7.22 23.51
N GLU A 375 -28.33 -6.99 23.78
CA GLU A 375 -29.42 -7.32 22.85
C GLU A 375 -29.26 -6.56 21.52
N VAL A 376 -28.92 -5.26 21.59
CA VAL A 376 -28.62 -4.45 20.39
C VAL A 376 -27.37 -4.95 19.67
N ALA A 377 -26.26 -5.15 20.37
CA ALA A 377 -25.01 -5.57 19.73
C ALA A 377 -25.14 -6.96 19.09
N GLN A 378 -25.79 -7.92 19.76
CA GLN A 378 -26.07 -9.24 19.20
C GLN A 378 -27.06 -9.19 18.03
N PHE A 379 -28.01 -8.27 18.03
CA PHE A 379 -28.83 -8.02 16.85
C PHE A 379 -27.96 -7.59 15.66
N ILE A 380 -27.09 -6.60 15.86
CA ILE A 380 -26.21 -6.10 14.80
C ILE A 380 -25.28 -7.21 14.30
N ILE A 381 -24.60 -7.93 15.20
CA ILE A 381 -23.73 -9.07 14.85
C ILE A 381 -24.50 -10.12 14.03
N ARG A 382 -25.75 -10.44 14.39
CA ARG A 382 -26.53 -11.45 13.64
C ARG A 382 -26.73 -11.10 12.17
N TYR A 383 -26.89 -9.81 11.85
CA TYR A 383 -27.28 -9.35 10.51
C TYR A 383 -26.15 -8.64 9.74
N HIS A 384 -24.98 -8.40 10.34
CA HIS A 384 -23.92 -7.61 9.69
C HIS A 384 -23.40 -8.27 8.40
N SER A 385 -23.32 -9.60 8.37
CA SER A 385 -22.88 -10.41 7.24
C SER A 385 -23.89 -10.52 6.10
N LEU A 386 -25.14 -10.08 6.31
CA LEU A 386 -26.23 -10.19 5.35
C LEU A 386 -26.35 -8.90 4.51
N PRO A 387 -27.03 -8.95 3.34
CA PRO A 387 -27.40 -7.72 2.62
C PRO A 387 -28.18 -6.74 3.50
N ASP A 388 -27.98 -5.45 3.30
CA ASP A 388 -28.51 -4.38 4.17
C ASP A 388 -30.02 -4.48 4.41
N GLU A 389 -30.76 -4.81 3.36
CA GLU A 389 -32.22 -4.92 3.41
C GLU A 389 -32.69 -5.99 4.41
N ALA A 390 -31.93 -7.06 4.64
CA ALA A 390 -32.28 -8.06 5.66
C ALA A 390 -32.24 -7.46 7.07
N GLY A 391 -31.21 -6.66 7.37
CA GLY A 391 -31.10 -5.93 8.63
C GLY A 391 -32.20 -4.88 8.78
N TYR A 392 -32.44 -4.09 7.73
CA TYR A 392 -33.50 -3.07 7.73
C TYR A 392 -34.90 -3.66 7.95
N GLN A 393 -35.21 -4.79 7.32
CA GLN A 393 -36.48 -5.49 7.53
C GLN A 393 -36.60 -6.03 8.95
N ALA A 394 -35.53 -6.59 9.51
CA ALA A 394 -35.53 -7.08 10.89
C ALA A 394 -35.74 -5.93 11.90
N ILE A 395 -35.18 -4.75 11.64
CA ILE A 395 -35.43 -3.54 12.44
C ILE A 395 -36.89 -3.10 12.32
N ARG A 396 -37.42 -2.96 11.09
CA ARG A 396 -38.81 -2.53 10.85
C ARG A 396 -39.86 -3.47 11.46
N LYS A 397 -39.59 -4.77 11.49
CA LYS A 397 -40.48 -5.79 12.06
C LYS A 397 -40.40 -5.87 13.59
N ASN A 398 -39.47 -5.16 14.23
CA ASN A 398 -39.31 -5.21 15.67
C ASN A 398 -40.35 -4.32 16.37
N SER A 399 -41.48 -4.91 16.76
CA SER A 399 -42.56 -4.20 17.44
C SER A 399 -42.28 -3.86 18.90
N ARG A 400 -41.10 -4.20 19.44
CA ARG A 400 -40.72 -3.96 20.84
C ARG A 400 -39.94 -2.67 21.05
N ILE A 401 -39.59 -1.97 19.98
CA ILE A 401 -38.82 -0.73 20.02
C ILE A 401 -39.65 0.41 19.41
N SER A 402 -39.45 1.62 19.92
CA SER A 402 -40.04 2.84 19.37
C SER A 402 -39.45 3.16 17.99
N ARG A 403 -40.08 4.10 17.27
CA ARG A 403 -39.54 4.58 16.00
C ARG A 403 -38.14 5.19 16.14
N GLU A 404 -37.93 5.99 17.18
CA GLU A 404 -36.63 6.62 17.48
C GLU A 404 -35.57 5.55 17.80
N GLU A 405 -35.93 4.53 18.59
CA GLU A 405 -35.05 3.40 18.89
C GLU A 405 -34.72 2.58 17.63
N ALA A 406 -35.66 2.45 16.69
CA ALA A 406 -35.43 1.79 15.41
C ALA A 406 -34.50 2.61 14.48
N GLU A 407 -34.65 3.93 14.45
CA GLU A 407 -33.76 4.83 13.69
C GLU A 407 -32.33 4.81 14.28
N HIS A 408 -32.20 4.83 15.60
CA HIS A 408 -30.91 4.70 16.29
C HIS A 408 -30.27 3.33 16.10
N LEU A 409 -31.04 2.23 16.18
CA LEU A 409 -30.57 0.88 15.88
C LEU A 409 -30.09 0.76 14.42
N LYS A 410 -30.81 1.38 13.47
CA LYS A 410 -30.40 1.42 12.06
C LYS A 410 -29.07 2.15 11.91
N LEU A 411 -28.90 3.30 12.55
CA LEU A 411 -27.63 4.03 12.52
C LEU A 411 -26.47 3.18 13.05
N LEU A 412 -26.63 2.55 14.23
CA LEU A 412 -25.58 1.69 14.79
C LEU A 412 -25.30 0.47 13.91
N TYR A 413 -26.32 -0.11 13.29
CA TYR A 413 -26.16 -1.19 12.33
C TYR A 413 -25.31 -0.77 11.13
N GLU A 414 -25.59 0.41 10.56
CA GLU A 414 -24.84 0.97 9.43
C GLU A 414 -23.38 1.28 9.81
N ILE A 415 -23.16 1.90 10.97
CA ILE A 415 -21.81 2.18 11.49
C ILE A 415 -21.01 0.89 11.69
N CYS A 416 -21.59 -0.13 12.32
CA CYS A 416 -20.91 -1.40 12.55
C CYS A 416 -20.52 -2.10 11.24
N LYS A 417 -21.40 -2.09 10.24
CA LYS A 417 -21.07 -2.63 8.91
C LYS A 417 -19.99 -1.84 8.20
N ASP A 418 -19.97 -0.53 8.38
CA ASP A 418 -18.97 0.33 7.77
C ASP A 418 -17.58 0.17 8.39
N ILE A 419 -17.47 0.06 9.71
CA ILE A 419 -16.16 -0.14 10.37
C ILE A 419 -15.57 -1.52 10.06
N ASP A 420 -16.40 -2.55 9.88
CA ASP A 420 -15.97 -3.85 9.34
C ASP A 420 -15.58 -3.73 7.85
N GLY A 421 -16.43 -3.07 7.06
CA GLY A 421 -16.21 -2.84 5.64
C GLY A 421 -14.95 -2.04 5.31
N LEU A 422 -14.61 -1.03 6.12
CA LEU A 422 -13.40 -0.21 5.98
C LEU A 422 -12.13 -1.06 6.05
N ASP A 423 -12.11 -2.13 6.85
CA ASP A 423 -10.95 -3.00 6.98
C ASP A 423 -10.67 -3.84 5.73
N ARG A 424 -11.61 -3.92 4.78
CA ARG A 424 -11.42 -4.59 3.47
C ARG A 424 -10.34 -3.93 2.62
N VAL A 425 -9.87 -2.75 3.02
CA VAL A 425 -8.70 -2.08 2.43
C VAL A 425 -7.45 -2.96 2.46
N ARG A 426 -7.36 -3.93 3.39
CA ARG A 426 -6.22 -4.86 3.52
C ARG A 426 -6.04 -5.84 2.36
N PHE A 427 -7.07 -6.06 1.53
CA PHE A 427 -7.04 -7.01 0.41
C PHE A 427 -7.59 -6.42 -0.90
N ASN A 428 -7.49 -5.10 -1.08
CA ASN A 428 -8.01 -4.39 -2.26
C ASN A 428 -9.52 -4.59 -2.48
N GLY A 429 -10.29 -4.68 -1.38
CA GLY A 429 -11.72 -5.00 -1.42
C GLY A 429 -12.65 -3.91 -0.86
N LEU A 430 -12.12 -2.71 -0.60
CA LEU A 430 -12.89 -1.58 -0.06
C LEU A 430 -13.57 -0.81 -1.19
N ASP A 431 -14.90 -0.93 -1.29
CA ASP A 431 -15.74 -0.14 -2.18
C ASP A 431 -16.46 0.96 -1.39
N LEU A 432 -16.19 2.21 -1.73
CA LEU A 432 -16.77 3.39 -1.07
C LEU A 432 -18.30 3.48 -1.23
N GLU A 433 -18.87 2.94 -2.33
CA GLU A 433 -20.33 2.92 -2.49
C GLU A 433 -21.01 1.99 -1.49
N GLN A 434 -20.29 0.99 -0.99
CA GLN A 434 -20.83 0.10 0.03
C GLN A 434 -20.85 0.74 1.41
N LEU A 435 -20.06 1.78 1.68
CA LEU A 435 -20.09 2.45 2.98
C LEU A 435 -21.37 3.29 3.12
N ARG A 436 -22.10 3.12 4.23
CA ARG A 436 -23.44 3.66 4.46
C ARG A 436 -23.38 5.09 5.02
N THR A 437 -22.47 5.38 5.93
CA THR A 437 -22.40 6.69 6.57
C THR A 437 -21.42 7.63 5.87
N PRO A 438 -21.73 8.95 5.80
CA PRO A 438 -20.81 9.93 5.23
C PRO A 438 -19.46 9.94 5.92
N TYR A 439 -19.43 9.79 7.25
CA TYR A 439 -18.18 9.80 8.01
C TYR A 439 -17.31 8.57 7.70
N ALA A 440 -17.91 7.37 7.59
CA ALA A 440 -17.16 6.17 7.24
C ALA A 440 -16.49 6.30 5.86
N ARG A 441 -17.19 6.84 4.86
CA ARG A 441 -16.61 7.07 3.52
C ARG A 441 -15.33 7.88 3.58
N ARG A 442 -15.30 8.91 4.43
CA ARG A 442 -14.14 9.79 4.62
C ARG A 442 -12.95 9.08 5.26
N LEU A 443 -13.14 7.96 5.95
CA LEU A 443 -12.08 7.22 6.66
C LEU A 443 -11.26 6.28 5.75
N ALA A 444 -11.54 6.17 4.46
CA ALA A 444 -10.91 5.16 3.60
C ALA A 444 -9.36 5.22 3.56
N LEU A 445 -8.78 6.42 3.54
CA LEU A 445 -7.31 6.58 3.61
C LEU A 445 -6.77 6.34 5.03
N VAL A 446 -7.53 6.74 6.05
CA VAL A 446 -7.21 6.46 7.46
C VAL A 446 -7.15 4.95 7.69
N ALA A 447 -8.13 4.20 7.21
CA ALA A 447 -8.16 2.73 7.29
C ALA A 447 -6.92 2.11 6.62
N GLY A 448 -6.50 2.63 5.46
CA GLY A 448 -5.27 2.21 4.80
C GLY A 448 -4.01 2.48 5.64
N ALA A 449 -3.93 3.63 6.32
CA ALA A 449 -2.82 3.95 7.20
C ALA A 449 -2.72 3.00 8.41
N LEU A 450 -3.85 2.55 8.95
CA LEU A 450 -3.87 1.62 10.08
C LEU A 450 -3.26 0.24 9.76
N LEU A 451 -3.11 -0.13 8.49
CA LEU A 451 -2.43 -1.37 8.09
C LEU A 451 -0.93 -1.37 8.42
N GLN A 452 -0.32 -0.18 8.52
CA GLN A 452 1.10 0.00 8.80
C GLN A 452 1.38 0.15 10.31
N GLU A 453 0.33 0.21 11.13
CA GLU A 453 0.46 0.36 12.57
C GLU A 453 0.65 -1.00 13.25
N GLU A 454 1.56 -1.05 14.22
CA GLU A 454 1.86 -2.25 15.02
C GLU A 454 0.81 -2.44 16.14
N ILE A 455 -0.48 -2.51 15.77
CA ILE A 455 -1.62 -2.47 16.70
C ILE A 455 -1.55 -3.62 17.72
N GLU A 456 -1.10 -4.81 17.32
CA GLU A 456 -0.90 -5.93 18.24
C GLU A 456 0.16 -5.62 19.31
N GLN A 457 1.28 -5.00 18.93
CA GLN A 457 2.33 -4.62 19.87
C GLN A 457 1.83 -3.58 20.88
N VAL A 458 0.97 -2.65 20.45
CA VAL A 458 0.36 -1.65 21.35
C VAL A 458 -0.46 -2.33 22.45
N VAL A 459 -1.23 -3.37 22.11
CA VAL A 459 -2.04 -4.14 23.06
C VAL A 459 -1.16 -5.02 23.95
N GLU A 460 -0.21 -5.78 23.37
CA GLU A 460 0.61 -6.76 24.09
C GLU A 460 1.70 -6.15 24.98
N SER A 461 2.25 -5.00 24.60
CA SER A 461 3.27 -4.31 25.41
C SER A 461 2.72 -3.79 26.74
N HIS A 462 1.41 -3.54 26.81
CA HIS A 462 0.74 -3.15 28.05
C HIS A 462 0.49 -4.35 28.97
N GLU A 463 0.14 -5.51 28.41
CA GLU A 463 -0.03 -6.76 29.17
C GLU A 463 1.26 -7.12 29.92
N ARG A 464 2.41 -7.10 29.25
CA ARG A 464 3.71 -7.39 29.89
C ARG A 464 4.06 -6.42 31.02
N ARG A 465 3.74 -5.12 30.88
CA ARG A 465 3.99 -4.13 31.94
C ARG A 465 3.07 -4.30 33.15
N THR A 466 1.85 -4.81 32.98
CA THR A 466 0.94 -5.09 34.11
C THR A 466 1.29 -6.38 34.86
N TYR A 467 1.99 -7.33 34.22
CA TYR A 467 2.44 -8.56 34.89
C TYR A 467 3.88 -8.50 35.45
N GLU A 468 4.69 -7.47 35.12
CA GLU A 468 6.09 -7.36 35.54
C GLU A 468 6.42 -6.25 36.59
N ALA A 469 5.47 -5.68 37.34
CA ALA A 469 5.83 -4.87 38.53
C ALA A 469 4.77 -4.83 39.66
N PRO A 470 5.13 -4.99 40.97
CA PRO A 470 6.41 -5.39 41.56
C PRO A 470 6.32 -6.58 42.55
N ALA A 471 7.08 -7.65 42.31
CA ALA A 471 7.50 -8.59 43.37
C ALA A 471 8.72 -8.11 44.18
N ALA A 472 9.09 -6.82 44.05
CA ALA A 472 10.23 -6.22 44.73
C ALA A 472 9.79 -5.12 45.71
N LYS A 473 8.93 -5.46 46.68
CA LYS A 473 8.74 -4.61 47.87
C LYS A 473 8.20 -5.33 49.11
N GLU A 474 8.59 -6.58 49.34
CA GLU A 474 8.32 -7.22 50.64
C GLU A 474 9.40 -8.25 51.00
N LEU A 475 10.62 -7.77 51.29
CA LEU A 475 11.62 -8.53 52.08
C LEU A 475 12.65 -7.56 52.68
N ARG A 476 12.15 -6.52 53.36
CA ARG A 476 12.91 -5.74 54.35
C ARG A 476 11.98 -5.30 55.47
N LYS A 477 11.41 -6.27 56.18
CA LYS A 477 10.87 -6.10 57.54
C LYS A 477 10.52 -7.46 58.14
N LYS A 478 11.54 -8.19 58.57
CA LYS A 478 11.57 -8.89 59.86
C LYS A 478 13.03 -8.88 60.33
N ARG A 479 13.31 -7.88 61.16
CA ARG A 479 14.49 -7.76 62.03
C ARG A 479 14.37 -8.77 63.17
N GLY A 480 15.50 -9.05 63.80
CA GLY A 480 15.56 -9.30 65.24
C GLY A 480 15.62 -10.77 65.60
#